data_AF-A0AAE1H267-F1
#
_entry.id   AF-A0AAE1H267-F1
#
_cell.length_a   1.000
_cell.length_b   1.000
_cell.length_c   1.000
_cell.angle_alpha   90.00
_cell.angle_beta   90.00
_cell.angle_gamma   90.00
#
_symmetry.space_group_name_H-M   'P 1'
#
loop_
_entity.id
_entity.type
_entity.pdbx_description
1 polymer ?
#
loop_
_entity_poly.entity_id
_entity_poly.type
_entity_poly.pdbx_seq_one_letter_code
_entity_poly.pdbx_strand_id
1 'polypeptide(L)'
;MGLFDKLVTLFGFRKQEVKVLVVGLNNSGKTTVLNHFKSDDDKSTEIVPTVGFNIEKFKIHDENWVERDIANGCIRVNGFIPTKDYVLQRADRIEHAIHRHEMPVRDLKVDVLHYDSNIIAVNKPPSLPIHPTGRYQHNTLLYILAREYGMTDAYIIHRLDKGTSGVMLFGRNKSTARFFSQQNANRKTSKTYVARVAGKFPETIECEEALTPIDLKTRIMRVCKTGRPSKTTFELMNYNPNTNSSVILCRPYTGRTHQIRVHLQYLGFPIDNDPIYNSMIFGEGKGKGGVFQHKPADIIKAYELSRSRWAPLEHANPSDIIYEPWLSMAKGPLVDHSKAFADTEYQNVGFTALDMSGQGRYRDLWEFYYKDCQGIIFVVDSSDRLRLAVVRHELDLLLQHPDVSGRALPILFLANKMDQRDALSSVKIAAGLGLDRILDKPWHICASNAITGEGLEEGVTWFTQQVRQVGQPGNRPNRAGPLATGKNNN
;
A
#
# COMPACT_ATOMS: atom_id res chain seq x y z
N MET A 1 -3.51 2.80 -28.93
CA MET A 1 -2.83 1.76 -28.13
C MET A 1 -1.87 2.46 -27.20
N GLY A 2 -2.21 2.48 -25.92
CA GLY A 2 -1.38 3.09 -24.89
C GLY A 2 -0.10 2.27 -24.66
N LEU A 3 0.81 2.85 -23.87
CA LEU A 3 2.03 2.19 -23.43
C LEU A 3 1.75 0.88 -22.67
N PHE A 4 0.62 0.85 -21.98
CA PHE A 4 0.09 -0.28 -21.23
C PHE A 4 -0.42 -1.43 -22.12
N ASP A 5 -1.10 -1.11 -23.23
CA ASP A 5 -1.58 -2.14 -24.18
C ASP A 5 -0.39 -2.86 -24.83
N LYS A 6 0.66 -2.11 -25.21
CA LYS A 6 1.88 -2.71 -25.79
C LYS A 6 2.68 -3.53 -24.78
N LEU A 7 2.71 -3.13 -23.51
CA LEU A 7 3.27 -3.95 -22.42
C LEU A 7 2.57 -5.32 -22.38
N VAL A 8 1.25 -5.33 -22.29
CA VAL A 8 0.42 -6.55 -22.20
C VAL A 8 0.52 -7.42 -23.46
N THR A 9 0.40 -6.82 -24.65
CA THR A 9 0.43 -7.55 -25.93
C THR A 9 1.83 -8.06 -26.27
N LEU A 10 2.90 -7.33 -25.90
CA LEU A 10 4.22 -7.93 -25.93
C LEU A 10 4.19 -9.15 -25.01
N PHE A 11 3.89 -8.99 -23.72
CA PHE A 11 4.13 -9.93 -22.62
C PHE A 11 3.72 -11.41 -22.81
N GLY A 12 2.73 -11.76 -23.64
CA GLY A 12 2.54 -13.13 -24.19
C GLY A 12 2.73 -14.28 -23.19
N PHE A 13 2.22 -14.15 -21.97
CA PHE A 13 2.53 -15.09 -20.88
C PHE A 13 1.51 -16.22 -20.75
N ARG A 14 2.03 -17.44 -20.66
CA ARG A 14 1.42 -18.49 -19.84
C ARG A 14 1.70 -18.18 -18.35
N LYS A 15 0.63 -17.99 -17.56
CA LYS A 15 0.53 -18.32 -16.12
C LYS A 15 1.44 -17.65 -15.04
N GLN A 16 2.02 -16.45 -15.20
CA GLN A 16 2.76 -15.81 -14.07
C GLN A 16 2.52 -14.31 -13.87
N GLU A 17 2.19 -13.91 -12.63
CA GLU A 17 2.16 -12.52 -12.13
C GLU A 17 3.58 -11.91 -12.12
N VAL A 18 3.73 -10.73 -12.74
CA VAL A 18 5.00 -9.97 -12.84
C VAL A 18 4.95 -8.75 -11.92
N LYS A 19 5.86 -8.71 -10.95
CA LYS A 19 6.03 -7.63 -9.97
C LYS A 19 7.20 -6.73 -10.39
N VAL A 20 6.92 -5.46 -10.63
CA VAL A 20 7.91 -4.45 -11.00
C VAL A 20 8.00 -3.40 -9.89
N LEU A 21 9.21 -3.11 -9.44
CA LEU A 21 9.43 -2.12 -8.38
C LEU A 21 9.77 -0.76 -9.00
N VAL A 22 9.00 0.30 -8.69
CA VAL A 22 9.26 1.66 -9.18
C VAL A 22 9.81 2.53 -8.04
N VAL A 23 11.07 2.90 -8.13
CA VAL A 23 11.83 3.57 -7.06
C VAL A 23 12.49 4.84 -7.55
N GLY A 24 12.97 5.67 -6.61
CA GLY A 24 13.55 6.98 -6.90
C GLY A 24 13.23 8.03 -5.83
N LEU A 25 14.04 9.08 -5.76
CA LEU A 25 13.90 10.13 -4.75
C LEU A 25 12.57 10.88 -4.83
N ASN A 26 12.19 11.61 -3.79
CA ASN A 26 10.98 12.44 -3.89
C ASN A 26 11.06 13.44 -5.02
N ASN A 27 9.89 13.73 -5.56
CA ASN A 27 9.72 14.69 -6.63
C ASN A 27 10.39 14.24 -7.94
N SER A 28 10.92 13.00 -8.04
CA SER A 28 11.48 12.50 -9.29
C SER A 28 10.43 12.20 -10.37
N GLY A 29 9.14 12.24 -10.04
CA GLY A 29 8.04 12.03 -10.98
C GLY A 29 7.56 10.58 -11.11
N LYS A 30 7.87 9.70 -10.15
CA LYS A 30 7.41 8.29 -10.11
C LYS A 30 5.91 8.13 -10.34
N THR A 31 5.09 8.81 -9.54
CA THR A 31 3.61 8.76 -9.64
C THR A 31 3.13 9.24 -11.01
N THR A 32 3.82 10.22 -11.58
CA THR A 32 3.55 10.75 -12.93
C THR A 32 3.89 9.72 -14.01
N VAL A 33 5.04 9.06 -13.92
CA VAL A 33 5.42 7.93 -14.79
C VAL A 33 4.42 6.79 -14.67
N LEU A 34 4.01 6.43 -13.46
CA LEU A 34 3.04 5.37 -13.22
C LEU A 34 1.67 5.69 -13.82
N ASN A 35 1.27 6.96 -13.86
CA ASN A 35 0.05 7.38 -14.54
C ASN A 35 0.05 7.02 -16.03
N HIS A 36 1.22 7.04 -16.69
CA HIS A 36 1.34 6.58 -18.08
C HIS A 36 1.25 5.06 -18.26
N PHE A 37 1.39 4.30 -17.18
CA PHE A 37 1.14 2.85 -17.17
C PHE A 37 -0.30 2.50 -16.82
N LYS A 38 -1.17 3.48 -16.60
CA LYS A 38 -2.61 3.22 -16.42
C LYS A 38 -3.30 3.12 -17.77
N SER A 39 -4.39 2.35 -17.83
CA SER A 39 -5.35 2.46 -18.94
C SER A 39 -5.83 3.92 -19.04
N ASP A 40 -6.27 4.33 -20.23
CA ASP A 40 -6.71 5.71 -20.44
C ASP A 40 -7.87 6.09 -19.49
N ASP A 41 -8.66 5.12 -19.03
CA ASP A 41 -9.75 5.29 -18.06
C ASP A 41 -9.27 5.43 -16.59
N ASP A 42 -8.11 4.87 -16.24
CA ASP A 42 -7.54 4.92 -14.88
C ASP A 42 -6.53 6.07 -14.72
N LYS A 43 -6.24 6.83 -15.79
CA LYS A 43 -5.34 7.99 -15.75
C LYS A 43 -5.95 9.10 -14.90
N SER A 44 -5.24 9.46 -13.84
CA SER A 44 -5.58 10.63 -13.04
C SER A 44 -5.25 11.92 -13.80
N THR A 45 -6.24 12.83 -13.91
CA THR A 45 -6.07 14.18 -14.46
C THR A 45 -5.36 15.12 -13.48
N GLU A 46 -5.44 14.84 -12.18
CA GLU A 46 -4.68 15.51 -11.13
C GLU A 46 -3.73 14.54 -10.42
N ILE A 47 -2.42 14.73 -10.61
CA ILE A 47 -1.38 13.90 -10.00
C ILE A 47 -0.89 14.60 -8.72
N VAL A 48 -1.35 14.13 -7.57
CA VAL A 48 -0.95 14.67 -6.25
C VAL A 48 0.37 14.01 -5.81
N PRO A 49 1.31 14.75 -5.18
CA PRO A 49 2.51 14.14 -4.63
C PRO A 49 2.19 13.02 -3.64
N THR A 50 2.75 11.82 -3.84
CA THR A 50 2.53 10.68 -2.94
C THR A 50 3.02 11.01 -1.53
N VAL A 51 2.08 11.20 -0.61
CA VAL A 51 2.35 11.32 0.83
C VAL A 51 2.22 9.92 1.45
N GLY A 52 3.36 9.27 1.69
CA GLY A 52 3.42 7.95 2.31
C GLY A 52 3.66 6.82 1.32
N PHE A 53 2.78 5.82 1.29
CA PHE A 53 3.01 4.54 0.61
C PHE A 53 1.77 4.18 -0.21
N ASN A 54 1.92 4.07 -1.53
CA ASN A 54 0.84 3.72 -2.45
C ASN A 54 1.22 2.42 -3.20
N ILE A 55 0.53 1.32 -2.90
CA ILE A 55 0.60 0.11 -3.72
C ILE A 55 -0.48 0.27 -4.78
N GLU A 56 -0.10 0.56 -6.02
CA GLU A 56 -1.01 0.46 -7.15
C GLU A 56 -0.92 -0.95 -7.72
N LYS A 57 -1.97 -1.74 -7.50
CA LYS A 57 -2.12 -3.06 -8.12
C LYS A 57 -2.95 -2.89 -9.37
N PHE A 58 -2.32 -3.06 -10.52
CA PHE A 58 -3.03 -3.13 -11.79
C PHE A 58 -3.42 -4.59 -12.00
N LYS A 59 -4.73 -4.87 -11.95
CA LYS A 59 -5.25 -6.19 -12.28
C LYS A 59 -5.40 -6.25 -13.78
N ILE A 60 -4.64 -7.14 -14.43
CA ILE A 60 -4.93 -7.56 -15.79
C ILE A 60 -6.06 -8.57 -15.67
N HIS A 61 -7.16 -8.30 -16.37
CA HIS A 61 -8.24 -9.25 -16.49
C HIS A 61 -7.84 -10.33 -17.52
N ASP A 62 -8.24 -11.60 -17.30
CA ASP A 62 -7.81 -12.74 -18.16
C ASP A 62 -8.13 -12.54 -19.65
N GLU A 63 -7.42 -13.17 -20.59
CA GLU A 63 -7.60 -12.98 -22.05
C GLU A 63 -9.06 -13.03 -22.55
N ASN A 64 -9.95 -13.74 -21.84
CA ASN A 64 -11.36 -13.89 -22.17
C ASN A 64 -12.29 -13.04 -21.29
N TRP A 65 -11.76 -12.08 -20.52
CA TRP A 65 -12.59 -11.25 -19.65
C TRP A 65 -13.55 -10.38 -20.43
N VAL A 66 -13.12 -9.84 -21.57
CA VAL A 66 -13.97 -9.04 -22.46
C VAL A 66 -15.06 -9.94 -23.02
N GLU A 67 -14.72 -11.13 -23.52
CA GLU A 67 -15.71 -12.08 -24.05
C GLU A 67 -16.72 -12.51 -22.98
N ARG A 68 -16.26 -12.80 -21.76
CA ARG A 68 -17.11 -13.18 -20.63
C ARG A 68 -17.98 -12.03 -20.16
N ASP A 69 -17.44 -10.83 -20.02
CA ASP A 69 -18.17 -9.67 -19.52
C ASP A 69 -19.11 -9.10 -20.60
N ILE A 70 -18.79 -9.30 -21.89
CA ILE A 70 -19.74 -9.17 -23.00
C ILE A 70 -20.87 -10.20 -22.86
N ALA A 71 -20.54 -11.49 -22.69
CA ALA A 71 -21.54 -12.55 -22.57
C ALA A 71 -22.47 -12.36 -21.35
N ASN A 72 -21.93 -11.83 -20.25
CA ASN A 72 -22.69 -11.49 -19.04
C ASN A 72 -23.43 -10.15 -19.14
N GLY A 73 -23.28 -9.41 -20.25
CA GLY A 73 -23.90 -8.10 -20.46
C GLY A 73 -23.36 -6.99 -19.57
N CYS A 74 -22.19 -7.22 -18.96
CA CYS A 74 -21.45 -6.24 -18.16
C CYS A 74 -20.78 -5.19 -19.04
N ILE A 75 -20.39 -5.54 -20.27
CA ILE A 75 -19.85 -4.59 -21.26
C ILE A 75 -20.94 -4.20 -22.26
N ARG A 76 -21.08 -2.90 -22.49
CA ARG A 76 -22.00 -2.33 -23.47
C ARG A 76 -21.30 -1.29 -24.33
N VAL A 77 -21.69 -1.20 -25.60
CA VAL A 77 -21.33 -0.13 -26.52
C VAL A 77 -22.62 0.54 -26.98
N ASN A 78 -22.75 1.84 -26.72
CA ASN A 78 -23.96 2.63 -27.00
C ASN A 78 -25.24 1.99 -26.41
N GLY A 79 -25.13 1.35 -25.24
CA GLY A 79 -26.23 0.67 -24.54
C GLY A 79 -26.47 -0.79 -24.96
N PHE A 80 -25.85 -1.26 -26.03
CA PHE A 80 -26.01 -2.63 -26.54
C PHE A 80 -24.85 -3.53 -26.12
N ILE A 81 -25.11 -4.83 -25.94
CA ILE A 81 -24.06 -5.82 -25.70
C ILE A 81 -23.34 -6.04 -27.04
N PRO A 82 -22.05 -5.67 -27.17
CA PRO A 82 -21.35 -5.82 -28.45
C PRO A 82 -21.04 -7.30 -28.72
N THR A 83 -20.81 -7.68 -29.97
CA THR A 83 -20.18 -8.98 -30.25
C THR A 83 -18.68 -8.90 -29.96
N LYS A 84 -18.02 -10.04 -29.74
CA LYS A 84 -16.56 -10.05 -29.52
C LYS A 84 -15.74 -9.46 -30.67
N ASP A 85 -16.29 -9.54 -31.89
CA ASP A 85 -15.66 -9.04 -33.12
C ASP A 85 -16.11 -7.61 -33.46
N TYR A 86 -16.83 -6.94 -32.56
CA TYR A 86 -17.33 -5.59 -32.80
C TYR A 86 -16.17 -4.59 -32.93
N VAL A 87 -16.10 -3.92 -34.08
CA VAL A 87 -15.10 -2.89 -34.34
C VAL A 87 -15.63 -1.54 -33.84
N LEU A 88 -14.99 -1.02 -32.78
CA LEU A 88 -15.32 0.28 -32.19
C LEU A 88 -15.27 1.41 -33.22
N GLN A 89 -16.33 2.20 -33.24
CA GLN A 89 -16.46 3.39 -34.08
C GLN A 89 -16.09 4.65 -33.30
N ARG A 90 -15.77 5.71 -34.02
CA ARG A 90 -15.52 7.02 -33.42
C ARG A 90 -16.79 7.51 -32.71
N ALA A 91 -16.63 7.95 -31.47
CA ALA A 91 -17.72 8.37 -30.56
C ALA A 91 -18.58 7.25 -29.97
N ASP A 92 -18.19 5.98 -30.12
CA ASP A 92 -18.80 4.89 -29.35
C ASP A 92 -18.61 5.10 -27.84
N ARG A 93 -19.72 5.02 -27.10
CA ARG A 93 -19.71 5.05 -25.64
C ARG A 93 -19.59 3.62 -25.11
N ILE A 94 -18.46 3.31 -24.50
CA ILE A 94 -18.22 2.02 -23.84
C ILE A 94 -18.62 2.13 -22.36
N GLU A 95 -19.38 1.15 -21.88
CA GLU A 95 -19.78 1.03 -20.48
C GLU A 95 -19.36 -0.35 -19.97
N HIS A 96 -18.70 -0.42 -18.82
CA HIS A 96 -18.36 -1.68 -18.15
C HIS A 96 -18.85 -1.65 -16.71
N ALA A 97 -19.87 -2.46 -16.42
CA ALA A 97 -20.48 -2.57 -15.11
C ALA A 97 -19.87 -3.75 -14.35
N ILE A 98 -19.12 -3.46 -13.29
CA ILE A 98 -18.56 -4.47 -12.38
C ILE A 98 -19.29 -4.39 -11.04
N HIS A 99 -19.84 -5.52 -10.59
CA HIS A 99 -20.37 -5.61 -9.24
C HIS A 99 -19.23 -5.82 -8.24
N ARG A 100 -19.04 -4.87 -7.31
CA ARG A 100 -18.04 -4.96 -6.23
C ARG A 100 -18.75 -4.98 -4.89
N HIS A 101 -18.56 -6.05 -4.12
CA HIS A 101 -18.99 -6.08 -2.72
C HIS A 101 -17.94 -5.42 -1.83
N GLU A 102 -18.33 -4.37 -1.14
CA GLU A 102 -17.54 -3.81 -0.05
C GLU A 102 -17.73 -4.62 1.22
N MET A 103 -16.70 -4.62 2.06
CA MET A 103 -16.84 -5.22 3.38
C MET A 103 -17.81 -4.37 4.22
N PRO A 104 -18.73 -5.00 4.97
CA PRO A 104 -19.64 -4.26 5.83
C PRO A 104 -18.87 -3.51 6.93
N VAL A 105 -19.46 -2.41 7.37
CA VAL A 105 -19.07 -1.62 8.54
C VAL A 105 -20.29 -1.49 9.44
N ARG A 106 -20.10 -1.15 10.71
CA ARG A 106 -21.23 -0.91 11.60
C ARG A 106 -21.91 0.40 11.22
N ASP A 107 -23.23 0.36 11.12
CA ASP A 107 -24.08 1.54 10.93
C ASP A 107 -24.23 2.28 12.27
N LEU A 108 -23.18 2.99 12.64
CA LEU A 108 -23.14 3.82 13.85
C LEU A 108 -23.09 5.28 13.42
N LYS A 109 -23.93 6.09 14.07
CA LYS A 109 -23.95 7.55 13.86
C LYS A 109 -22.56 8.15 14.08
N VAL A 110 -22.20 9.10 13.22
CA VAL A 110 -20.99 9.90 13.37
C VAL A 110 -21.36 11.22 14.02
N ASP A 111 -20.93 11.44 15.26
CA ASP A 111 -21.21 12.69 15.95
C ASP A 111 -20.24 13.78 15.48
N VAL A 112 -20.78 14.91 15.05
CA VAL A 112 -19.99 16.11 14.72
C VAL A 112 -19.72 16.85 16.03
N LEU A 113 -18.46 16.84 16.46
CA LEU A 113 -18.03 17.47 17.70
C LEU A 113 -17.74 18.96 17.51
N HIS A 114 -17.29 19.33 16.32
CA HIS A 114 -16.96 20.71 15.96
C HIS A 114 -17.03 20.92 14.46
N TYR A 115 -17.47 22.10 14.04
CA TYR A 115 -17.54 22.49 12.63
C TYR A 115 -17.39 24.01 12.53
N ASP A 116 -16.31 24.49 11.91
CA ASP A 116 -16.11 25.91 11.63
C ASP A 116 -15.65 26.14 10.19
N SER A 117 -15.05 27.30 9.86
CA SER A 117 -14.57 27.63 8.51
C SER A 117 -13.26 26.90 8.12
N ASN A 118 -12.53 26.36 9.09
CA ASN A 118 -11.19 25.80 8.92
C ASN A 118 -11.17 24.29 9.15
N ILE A 119 -11.86 23.80 10.18
CA ILE A 119 -11.77 22.42 10.64
C ILE A 119 -13.14 21.78 10.92
N ILE A 120 -13.15 20.46 10.82
CA ILE A 120 -14.24 19.59 11.23
C ILE A 120 -13.65 18.61 12.24
N ALA A 121 -14.29 18.45 13.40
CA ALA A 121 -13.98 17.38 14.34
C ALA A 121 -15.19 16.45 14.44
N VAL A 122 -14.95 15.15 14.29
CA VAL A 122 -15.98 14.13 14.44
C VAL A 122 -15.56 13.08 15.45
N ASN A 123 -16.54 12.49 16.13
CA ASN A 123 -16.38 11.28 16.89
C ASN A 123 -16.51 10.09 15.94
N LYS A 124 -15.38 9.56 15.48
CA LYS A 124 -15.37 8.38 14.62
C LYS A 124 -15.83 7.15 15.43
N PRO A 125 -16.86 6.42 14.98
CA PRO A 125 -17.19 5.11 15.56
C PRO A 125 -16.14 4.05 15.18
N PRO A 126 -16.02 2.94 15.95
CA PRO A 126 -15.18 1.81 15.54
C PRO A 126 -15.79 1.17 14.27
N SER A 127 -15.01 0.34 13.56
CA SER A 127 -15.33 -0.34 12.27
C SER A 127 -15.04 0.44 10.99
N LEU A 128 -15.04 1.78 11.02
CA LEU A 128 -14.87 2.59 9.80
C LEU A 128 -13.40 2.84 9.42
N PRO A 129 -12.94 2.49 8.21
CA PRO A 129 -11.74 3.07 7.63
C PRO A 129 -11.90 4.59 7.41
N ILE A 130 -10.81 5.35 7.46
CA ILE A 130 -10.87 6.81 7.29
C ILE A 130 -11.13 7.21 5.83
N HIS A 131 -10.49 6.54 4.88
CA HIS A 131 -10.47 6.84 3.45
C HIS A 131 -10.47 5.55 2.64
N PRO A 132 -10.79 5.60 1.33
CA PRO A 132 -10.75 4.44 0.45
C PRO A 132 -9.45 3.65 0.60
N THR A 133 -9.57 2.36 0.92
CA THR A 133 -8.43 1.48 1.15
C THR A 133 -8.83 0.01 1.01
N GLY A 134 -8.06 -0.76 0.23
CA GLY A 134 -8.31 -2.19 0.07
C GLY A 134 -9.70 -2.50 -0.51
N ARG A 135 -10.55 -3.17 0.29
CA ARG A 135 -11.93 -3.56 -0.07
C ARG A 135 -13.00 -2.55 0.37
N TYR A 136 -12.59 -1.35 0.80
CA TYR A 136 -13.48 -0.28 1.25
C TYR A 136 -13.32 0.93 0.33
N GLN A 137 -14.39 1.37 -0.30
CA GLN A 137 -14.45 2.56 -1.16
C GLN A 137 -15.47 3.55 -0.59
N HIS A 138 -16.73 3.14 -0.51
CA HIS A 138 -17.86 3.90 0.04
C HIS A 138 -18.05 3.69 1.55
N ASN A 139 -17.72 2.51 2.07
CA ASN A 139 -17.81 2.21 3.51
C ASN A 139 -16.60 2.80 4.26
N THR A 140 -16.46 4.11 4.19
CA THR A 140 -15.38 4.89 4.81
C THR A 140 -15.92 6.18 5.41
N LEU A 141 -15.28 6.65 6.48
CA LEU A 141 -15.70 7.86 7.18
C LEU A 141 -15.75 9.07 6.23
N LEU A 142 -14.75 9.22 5.34
CA LEU A 142 -14.72 10.33 4.39
C LEU A 142 -15.93 10.31 3.44
N TYR A 143 -16.28 9.14 2.90
CA TYR A 143 -17.41 9.00 1.98
C TYR A 143 -18.76 9.22 2.70
N ILE A 144 -18.90 8.67 3.90
CA ILE A 144 -20.09 8.87 4.75
C ILE A 144 -20.27 10.35 5.07
N LEU A 145 -19.22 11.06 5.50
CA LEU A 145 -19.29 12.50 5.76
C LEU A 145 -19.69 13.30 4.52
N ALA A 146 -19.14 12.95 3.35
CA ALA A 146 -19.48 13.63 2.10
C ALA A 146 -20.93 13.37 1.67
N ARG A 147 -21.42 12.13 1.77
CA ARG A 147 -22.74 11.73 1.28
C ARG A 147 -23.88 12.02 2.24
N GLU A 148 -23.72 11.70 3.51
CA GLU A 148 -24.80 11.79 4.51
C GLU A 148 -24.81 13.14 5.23
N TYR A 149 -23.63 13.76 5.38
CA TYR A 149 -23.48 15.02 6.14
C TYR A 149 -23.18 16.22 5.24
N GLY A 150 -23.09 16.03 3.92
CA GLY A 150 -22.80 17.08 2.96
C GLY A 150 -21.40 17.69 3.06
N MET A 151 -20.48 17.05 3.80
CA MET A 151 -19.11 17.55 4.05
C MET A 151 -18.15 17.12 2.95
N THR A 152 -18.42 17.58 1.72
CA THR A 152 -17.62 17.24 0.52
C THR A 152 -16.23 17.89 0.53
N ASP A 153 -16.00 18.86 1.41
CA ASP A 153 -14.78 19.63 1.60
C ASP A 153 -13.88 19.10 2.73
N ALA A 154 -14.12 17.89 3.24
CA ALA A 154 -13.32 17.29 4.30
C ALA A 154 -11.97 16.75 3.78
N TYR A 155 -10.87 17.39 4.19
CA TYR A 155 -9.49 16.97 3.89
C TYR A 155 -8.81 16.32 5.10
N ILE A 156 -8.17 15.17 4.90
CA ILE A 156 -7.60 14.36 5.98
C ILE A 156 -6.36 15.05 6.59
N ILE A 157 -6.37 15.23 7.92
CA ILE A 157 -5.22 15.74 8.69
C ILE A 157 -4.37 14.62 9.29
N HIS A 158 -5.03 13.56 9.78
CA HIS A 158 -4.39 12.39 10.37
C HIS A 158 -5.27 11.15 10.16
N ARG A 159 -4.90 10.01 10.74
CA ARG A 159 -5.69 8.78 10.63
C ARG A 159 -5.83 8.11 11.98
N LEU A 160 -6.94 7.41 12.16
CA LEU A 160 -7.15 6.40 13.19
C LEU A 160 -7.27 5.03 12.52
N ASP A 161 -6.93 3.96 13.24
CA ASP A 161 -7.10 2.60 12.75
C ASP A 161 -8.60 2.27 12.62
N LYS A 162 -8.93 1.29 11.76
CA LYS A 162 -10.33 0.90 11.48
C LYS A 162 -11.13 0.63 12.77
N GLY A 163 -10.56 -0.17 13.66
CA GLY A 163 -11.18 -0.57 14.93
C GLY A 163 -11.10 0.49 16.04
N THR A 164 -10.39 1.60 15.83
CA THR A 164 -10.24 2.66 16.84
C THR A 164 -11.35 3.68 16.70
N SER A 165 -12.02 3.99 17.80
CA SER A 165 -12.98 5.10 17.89
C SER A 165 -12.33 6.38 18.42
N GLY A 166 -13.04 7.50 18.31
CA GLY A 166 -12.67 8.77 18.95
C GLY A 166 -12.48 9.92 17.98
N VAL A 167 -11.84 10.97 18.46
CA VAL A 167 -11.77 12.27 17.75
C VAL A 167 -10.92 12.16 16.48
N MET A 168 -11.53 12.53 15.35
CA MET A 168 -10.88 12.63 14.05
C MET A 168 -11.05 14.04 13.50
N LEU A 169 -9.93 14.71 13.17
CA LEU A 169 -9.91 16.05 12.60
C LEU A 169 -9.76 16.05 11.07
N PHE A 170 -10.58 16.84 10.39
CA PHE A 170 -10.47 17.16 8.98
C PHE A 170 -10.26 18.67 8.80
N GLY A 171 -9.48 19.07 7.80
CA GLY A 171 -9.44 20.46 7.35
C GLY A 171 -10.52 20.68 6.31
N ARG A 172 -11.11 21.87 6.26
CA ARG A 172 -12.11 22.23 5.24
C ARG A 172 -11.52 22.73 3.92
N ASN A 173 -10.20 22.89 3.90
CA ASN A 173 -9.44 23.25 2.72
C ASN A 173 -8.03 22.64 2.78
N LYS A 174 -7.39 22.55 1.60
CA LYS A 174 -6.06 21.93 1.45
C LYS A 174 -4.99 22.63 2.29
N SER A 175 -5.03 23.97 2.44
CA SER A 175 -4.04 24.73 3.21
C SER A 175 -4.13 24.43 4.70
N THR A 176 -5.33 24.37 5.27
CA THR A 176 -5.57 24.02 6.67
C THR A 176 -5.16 22.58 6.95
N ALA A 177 -5.56 21.65 6.08
CA ALA A 177 -5.17 20.25 6.24
C ALA A 177 -3.64 20.06 6.21
N ARG A 178 -2.96 20.77 5.30
CA ARG A 178 -1.48 20.76 5.21
C ARG A 178 -0.84 21.36 6.46
N PHE A 179 -1.36 22.49 6.95
CA PHE A 179 -0.86 23.14 8.17
C PHE A 179 -0.93 22.18 9.37
N PHE A 180 -2.10 21.62 9.66
CA PHE A 180 -2.25 20.70 10.81
C PHE A 180 -1.47 19.38 10.62
N SER A 181 -1.39 18.87 9.40
CA SER A 181 -0.54 17.70 9.09
C SER A 181 0.93 17.98 9.40
N GLN A 182 1.41 19.19 9.12
CA GLN A 182 2.76 19.61 9.45
C GLN A 182 2.96 19.80 10.95
N GLN A 183 1.96 20.34 11.68
CA GLN A 183 2.02 20.41 13.15
C GLN A 183 2.11 19.02 13.79
N ASN A 184 1.33 18.05 13.28
CA ASN A 184 1.43 16.64 13.69
C ASN A 184 2.83 16.07 13.44
N ALA A 185 3.41 16.33 12.26
CA ALA A 185 4.75 15.86 11.89
C ALA A 185 5.84 16.47 12.78
N ASN A 186 5.69 17.75 13.12
CA ASN A 186 6.56 18.50 14.01
C ASN A 186 6.29 18.24 15.51
N ARG A 187 5.38 17.31 15.84
CA ARG A 187 5.01 16.92 17.21
C ARG A 187 4.51 18.08 18.08
N LYS A 188 3.86 19.06 17.46
CA LYS A 188 3.23 20.21 18.13
C LYS A 188 1.80 19.91 18.60
N THR A 189 1.34 18.68 18.41
CA THR A 189 0.00 18.21 18.77
C THR A 189 0.12 17.12 19.84
N SER A 190 -0.64 17.24 20.92
CA SER A 190 -0.83 16.15 21.88
C SER A 190 -2.01 15.28 21.50
N LYS A 191 -1.91 13.98 21.77
CA LYS A 191 -2.99 13.01 21.59
C LYS A 191 -3.09 12.16 22.83
N THR A 192 -4.32 11.83 23.21
CA THR A 192 -4.60 11.04 24.40
C THR A 192 -5.63 9.99 24.04
N TYR A 193 -5.37 8.76 24.46
CA TYR A 193 -6.22 7.61 24.21
C TYR A 193 -6.53 6.91 25.53
N VAL A 194 -7.71 6.30 25.61
CA VAL A 194 -8.07 5.40 26.70
C VAL A 194 -8.13 3.99 26.14
N ALA A 195 -7.51 3.03 26.84
CA ALA A 195 -7.53 1.63 26.46
C ALA A 195 -7.85 0.75 27.66
N ARG A 196 -8.53 -0.37 27.41
CA ARG A 196 -8.69 -1.44 28.39
C ARG A 196 -7.72 -2.57 28.05
N VAL A 197 -6.90 -2.97 29.00
CA VAL A 197 -5.81 -3.94 28.83
C VAL A 197 -5.91 -5.10 29.80
N ALA A 198 -5.41 -6.25 29.38
CA ALA A 198 -5.46 -7.47 30.18
C ALA A 198 -4.43 -7.41 31.31
N GLY A 199 -4.82 -7.84 32.51
CA GLY A 199 -3.98 -7.89 33.69
C GLY A 199 -3.99 -6.61 34.53
N LYS A 200 -3.33 -6.69 35.69
CA LYS A 200 -3.09 -5.56 36.60
C LYS A 200 -1.94 -4.70 36.07
N PHE A 201 -2.26 -3.61 35.40
CA PHE A 201 -1.29 -2.66 34.87
C PHE A 201 -0.64 -1.89 36.03
N PRO A 202 0.68 -1.65 36.01
CA PRO A 202 1.35 -0.84 37.03
C PRO A 202 1.02 0.65 36.88
N GLU A 203 1.35 1.46 37.88
CA GLU A 203 0.91 2.86 37.97
C GLU A 203 1.29 3.72 36.75
N THR A 204 2.55 3.70 36.33
CA THR A 204 3.01 4.40 35.12
C THR A 204 4.13 3.61 34.46
N ILE A 205 4.06 3.46 33.13
CA ILE A 205 5.14 2.89 32.30
C ILE A 205 5.39 3.81 31.12
N GLU A 206 6.67 4.02 30.81
CA GLU A 206 7.10 4.54 29.53
C GLU A 206 7.68 3.43 28.65
N CYS A 207 7.24 3.36 27.39
CA CYS A 207 7.75 2.41 26.41
C CYS A 207 8.40 3.16 25.26
N GLU A 208 9.71 2.96 25.08
CA GLU A 208 10.56 3.55 24.04
C GLU A 208 11.04 2.52 23.01
N GLU A 209 10.17 1.59 22.62
CA GLU A 209 10.53 0.56 21.67
C GLU A 209 10.33 1.01 20.22
N ALA A 210 11.31 0.70 19.37
CA ALA A 210 11.24 0.97 17.94
C ALA A 210 10.36 -0.06 17.21
N LEU A 211 9.63 0.38 16.18
CA LEU A 211 8.61 -0.44 15.51
C LEU A 211 8.92 -0.66 14.03
N THR A 212 8.68 -1.89 13.57
CA THR A 212 8.80 -2.27 12.15
C THR A 212 7.62 -3.18 11.75
N PRO A 213 7.14 -3.15 10.50
CA PRO A 213 6.17 -4.11 10.03
C PRO A 213 6.74 -5.54 10.04
N ILE A 214 5.92 -6.52 10.43
CA ILE A 214 6.17 -7.95 10.17
C ILE A 214 6.02 -8.22 8.68
N ASP A 215 4.99 -7.62 8.08
CA ASP A 215 4.71 -7.65 6.65
C ASP A 215 3.99 -6.36 6.22
N LEU A 216 4.44 -5.81 5.10
CA LEU A 216 3.92 -4.54 4.58
C LEU A 216 2.53 -4.67 3.96
N LYS A 217 2.17 -5.86 3.46
CA LYS A 217 0.85 -6.12 2.87
C LYS A 217 -0.25 -6.13 3.94
N THR A 218 0.00 -6.81 5.06
CA THR A 218 -0.92 -6.94 6.19
C THR A 218 -0.86 -5.76 7.15
N ARG A 219 0.27 -5.03 7.18
CA ARG A 219 0.54 -3.91 8.11
C ARG A 219 0.52 -4.32 9.58
N ILE A 220 0.77 -5.60 9.88
CA ILE A 220 1.02 -6.05 11.25
C ILE A 220 2.39 -5.52 11.67
N MET A 221 2.49 -4.99 12.87
CA MET A 221 3.67 -4.32 13.39
C MET A 221 4.29 -5.13 14.53
N ARG A 222 5.60 -5.02 14.73
CA ARG A 222 6.33 -5.59 15.86
C ARG A 222 7.38 -4.63 16.40
N VAL A 223 7.81 -4.89 17.63
CA VAL A 223 9.04 -4.27 18.17
C VAL A 223 10.26 -4.83 17.44
N CYS A 224 11.17 -3.94 17.07
CA CYS A 224 12.45 -4.27 16.47
C CYS A 224 13.45 -3.15 16.75
N LYS A 225 14.65 -3.49 17.24
CA LYS A 225 15.69 -2.51 17.58
C LYS A 225 16.10 -1.62 16.41
N THR A 226 16.11 -2.16 15.19
CA THR A 226 16.41 -1.41 13.95
C THR A 226 15.17 -0.74 13.34
N GLY A 227 14.01 -0.85 14.00
CA GLY A 227 12.77 -0.25 13.57
C GLY A 227 12.76 1.27 13.73
N ARG A 228 11.61 1.86 13.50
CA ARG A 228 11.43 3.30 13.62
C ARG A 228 11.23 3.68 15.08
N PRO A 229 12.01 4.65 15.63
CA PRO A 229 11.84 5.09 17.01
C PRO A 229 10.40 5.54 17.28
N SER A 230 9.89 5.07 18.42
CA SER A 230 8.54 5.38 18.88
C SER A 230 8.47 5.37 20.40
N LYS A 231 7.64 6.26 20.96
CA LYS A 231 7.55 6.47 22.41
C LYS A 231 6.10 6.69 22.83
N THR A 232 5.69 6.01 23.90
CA THR A 232 4.36 6.15 24.52
C THR A 232 4.48 6.10 26.04
N THR A 233 3.84 7.04 26.74
CA THR A 233 3.62 6.93 28.19
C THR A 233 2.23 6.34 28.45
N PHE A 234 2.15 5.42 29.40
CA PHE A 234 0.94 4.78 29.88
C PHE A 234 0.76 5.05 31.37
N GLU A 235 -0.46 5.36 31.78
CA GLU A 235 -0.81 5.66 33.17
C GLU A 235 -2.05 4.86 33.55
N LEU A 236 -2.01 4.16 34.68
CA LEU A 236 -3.15 3.42 35.22
C LEU A 236 -4.24 4.40 35.64
N MET A 237 -5.46 4.22 35.14
CA MET A 237 -6.63 4.94 35.61
C MET A 237 -7.42 4.13 36.64
N ASN A 238 -7.62 2.84 36.36
CA ASN A 238 -8.36 1.94 37.24
C ASN A 238 -8.00 0.48 36.96
N TYR A 239 -8.06 -0.38 37.97
CA TYR A 239 -7.92 -1.82 37.85
C TYR A 239 -9.17 -2.52 38.36
N ASN A 240 -9.74 -3.42 37.56
CA ASN A 240 -10.87 -4.25 37.95
C ASN A 240 -10.39 -5.67 38.29
N PRO A 241 -10.44 -6.09 39.57
CA PRO A 241 -10.02 -7.43 39.98
C PRO A 241 -10.96 -8.53 39.46
N ASN A 242 -12.24 -8.25 39.21
CA ASN A 242 -13.21 -9.25 38.78
C ASN A 242 -12.97 -9.71 37.33
N THR A 243 -12.58 -8.78 36.46
CA THR A 243 -12.26 -9.07 35.05
C THR A 243 -10.76 -9.25 34.80
N ASN A 244 -9.94 -9.04 35.84
CA ASN A 244 -8.48 -8.97 35.74
C ASN A 244 -8.02 -8.07 34.57
N SER A 245 -8.56 -6.85 34.50
CA SER A 245 -8.22 -5.89 33.45
C SER A 245 -8.08 -4.48 33.99
N SER A 246 -7.28 -3.66 33.31
CA SER A 246 -6.99 -2.28 33.68
C SER A 246 -7.45 -1.32 32.61
N VAL A 247 -7.97 -0.17 33.02
CA VAL A 247 -8.20 0.98 32.14
C VAL A 247 -7.01 1.91 32.29
N ILE A 248 -6.42 2.28 31.17
CA ILE A 248 -5.19 3.07 31.12
C ILE A 248 -5.33 4.26 30.18
N LEU A 249 -4.55 5.28 30.48
CA LEU A 249 -4.39 6.47 29.66
C LEU A 249 -3.10 6.34 28.85
N CYS A 250 -3.20 6.44 27.53
CA CYS A 250 -2.07 6.32 26.61
C CYS A 250 -1.76 7.70 26.00
N ARG A 251 -0.52 8.17 26.16
CA ARG A 251 -0.03 9.42 25.59
C ARG A 251 1.15 9.13 24.65
N PRO A 252 0.88 8.93 23.35
CA PRO A 252 1.94 8.69 22.37
C PRO A 252 2.65 10.00 21.99
N TYR A 253 3.97 10.02 22.03
CA TYR A 253 4.80 11.13 21.54
C TYR A 253 5.08 11.03 20.04
N THR A 254 4.88 9.84 19.47
CA THR A 254 5.01 9.54 18.05
C THR A 254 3.71 8.92 17.51
N GLY A 255 3.44 9.02 16.21
CA GLY A 255 2.26 8.43 15.58
C GLY A 255 2.60 7.31 14.61
N ARG A 256 3.09 6.15 15.08
CA ARG A 256 3.31 4.98 14.22
C ARG A 256 2.04 4.12 14.10
N THR A 257 1.90 3.41 12.98
CA THR A 257 0.83 2.42 12.78
C THR A 257 0.82 1.44 13.95
N HIS A 258 -0.34 1.18 14.54
CA HIS A 258 -0.52 0.25 15.66
C HIS A 258 0.36 0.50 16.90
N GLN A 259 0.96 1.69 17.07
CA GLN A 259 1.97 1.95 18.10
C GLN A 259 1.54 1.55 19.51
N ILE A 260 0.40 2.08 19.97
CA ILE A 260 -0.15 1.80 21.30
C ILE A 260 -0.37 0.30 21.48
N ARG A 261 -0.95 -0.36 20.47
CA ARG A 261 -1.31 -1.78 20.50
C ARG A 261 -0.07 -2.66 20.65
N VAL A 262 0.97 -2.39 19.87
CA VAL A 262 2.23 -3.16 19.90
C VAL A 262 3.05 -2.88 21.15
N HIS A 263 3.11 -1.62 21.61
CA HIS A 263 3.78 -1.29 22.87
C HIS A 263 3.12 -2.00 24.05
N LEU A 264 1.80 -2.01 24.12
CA LEU A 264 1.05 -2.72 25.15
C LEU A 264 1.23 -4.24 25.09
N GLN A 265 1.22 -4.81 23.88
CA GLN A 265 1.57 -6.22 23.68
C GLN A 265 3.00 -6.53 24.18
N TYR A 266 3.97 -5.71 23.79
CA TYR A 266 5.38 -5.87 24.19
C TYR A 266 5.54 -5.82 25.72
N LEU A 267 4.83 -4.91 26.39
CA LEU A 267 4.84 -4.81 27.85
C LEU A 267 4.14 -6.01 28.53
N GLY A 268 3.37 -6.81 27.78
CA GLY A 268 2.62 -7.95 28.29
C GLY A 268 1.21 -7.61 28.77
N PHE A 269 0.70 -6.43 28.40
CA PHE A 269 -0.65 -5.95 28.73
C PHE A 269 -1.41 -5.62 27.45
N PRO A 270 -1.65 -6.58 26.53
CA PRO A 270 -2.35 -6.30 25.28
C PRO A 270 -3.75 -5.76 25.55
N ILE A 271 -4.27 -4.95 24.62
CA ILE A 271 -5.65 -4.45 24.69
C ILE A 271 -6.61 -5.65 24.66
N ASP A 272 -7.57 -5.68 25.60
CA ASP A 272 -8.42 -6.84 25.88
C ASP A 272 -9.07 -7.44 24.63
N ASN A 273 -9.63 -6.57 23.78
CA ASN A 273 -10.38 -6.96 22.59
C ASN A 273 -9.59 -6.77 21.29
N ASP A 274 -8.25 -6.73 21.36
CA ASP A 274 -7.42 -6.59 20.17
C ASP A 274 -7.37 -7.89 19.35
N PRO A 275 -8.00 -7.96 18.16
CA PRO A 275 -8.09 -9.20 17.40
C PRO A 275 -6.77 -9.61 16.75
N ILE A 276 -5.76 -8.74 16.78
CA ILE A 276 -4.44 -9.01 16.21
C ILE A 276 -3.49 -9.35 17.34
N TYR A 277 -3.22 -8.40 18.24
CA TYR A 277 -2.09 -8.47 19.17
C TYR A 277 -2.42 -9.19 20.48
N ASN A 278 -3.70 -9.33 20.83
CA ASN A 278 -4.12 -10.19 21.94
C ASN A 278 -4.41 -11.63 21.48
N SER A 279 -3.48 -12.22 20.74
CA SER A 279 -3.66 -13.53 20.10
C SER A 279 -2.57 -14.52 20.48
N MET A 280 -2.98 -15.79 20.65
CA MET A 280 -2.08 -16.92 20.93
C MET A 280 -1.14 -17.23 19.76
N ILE A 281 -1.37 -16.66 18.57
CA ILE A 281 -0.44 -16.82 17.43
C ILE A 281 0.96 -16.28 17.74
N PHE A 282 1.06 -15.32 18.67
CA PHE A 282 2.34 -14.79 19.16
C PHE A 282 2.97 -15.65 20.28
N GLY A 283 2.30 -16.71 20.72
CA GLY A 283 2.70 -17.61 21.81
C GLY A 283 1.97 -17.33 23.13
N GLU A 284 2.28 -18.11 24.18
CA GLU A 284 1.64 -17.99 25.50
C GLU A 284 1.79 -16.60 26.13
N GLY A 285 2.97 -15.99 25.99
CA GLY A 285 3.23 -14.62 26.42
C GLY A 285 2.64 -13.55 25.49
N LYS A 286 1.92 -13.95 24.44
CA LYS A 286 1.27 -13.08 23.44
C LYS A 286 2.20 -12.00 22.85
N GLY A 287 3.50 -12.28 22.75
CA GLY A 287 4.49 -11.33 22.24
C GLY A 287 5.14 -10.41 23.27
N LYS A 288 4.95 -10.66 24.58
CA LYS A 288 5.66 -9.96 25.66
C LYS A 288 7.17 -10.00 25.43
N GLY A 289 7.83 -8.85 25.60
CA GLY A 289 9.26 -8.66 25.35
C GLY A 289 9.67 -8.79 23.88
N GLY A 290 8.72 -8.85 22.94
CA GLY A 290 9.00 -9.10 21.52
C GLY A 290 9.35 -10.55 21.21
N VAL A 291 9.05 -11.47 22.12
CA VAL A 291 9.33 -12.91 21.97
C VAL A 291 8.15 -13.59 21.29
N PHE A 292 8.37 -14.13 20.08
CA PHE A 292 7.36 -14.83 19.30
C PHE A 292 7.69 -16.32 19.20
N GLN A 293 6.73 -17.19 19.54
CA GLN A 293 6.90 -18.65 19.42
C GLN A 293 6.79 -19.13 17.96
N HIS A 294 5.99 -18.44 17.14
CA HIS A 294 5.79 -18.77 15.73
C HIS A 294 6.58 -17.86 14.80
N LYS A 295 6.89 -18.35 13.59
CA LYS A 295 7.62 -17.55 12.59
C LYS A 295 6.72 -16.45 12.02
N PRO A 296 7.29 -15.32 11.55
CA PRO A 296 6.55 -14.26 10.86
C PRO A 296 5.59 -14.75 9.77
N ALA A 297 6.01 -15.72 8.95
CA ALA A 297 5.19 -16.28 7.88
C ALA A 297 3.90 -16.96 8.41
N ASP A 298 3.96 -17.62 9.55
CA ASP A 298 2.82 -18.31 10.17
C ASP A 298 1.82 -17.29 10.73
N ILE A 299 2.34 -16.22 11.35
CA ILE A 299 1.53 -15.09 11.84
C ILE A 299 0.78 -14.42 10.67
N ILE A 300 1.48 -14.18 9.55
CA ILE A 300 0.89 -13.60 8.34
C ILE A 300 -0.19 -14.52 7.78
N LYS A 301 0.11 -15.82 7.64
CA LYS A 301 -0.84 -16.81 7.12
C LYS A 301 -2.09 -16.92 7.99
N ALA A 302 -1.94 -16.96 9.30
CA ALA A 302 -3.07 -16.99 10.24
C ALA A 302 -3.95 -15.75 10.11
N TYR A 303 -3.33 -14.57 9.97
CA TYR A 303 -4.06 -13.31 9.77
C TYR A 303 -4.74 -13.22 8.39
N GLU A 304 -4.11 -13.73 7.33
CA GLU A 304 -4.73 -13.77 6.01
C GLU A 304 -5.92 -14.74 5.97
N LEU A 305 -5.84 -15.88 6.66
CA LEU A 305 -6.93 -16.83 6.82
C LEU A 305 -8.12 -16.25 7.58
N SER A 306 -7.86 -15.48 8.65
CA SER A 306 -8.93 -14.78 9.38
C SER A 306 -9.54 -13.61 8.58
N ARG A 307 -8.82 -13.06 7.60
CA ARG A 307 -9.35 -12.07 6.64
C ARG A 307 -10.10 -12.70 5.46
N SER A 308 -9.77 -13.93 5.06
CA SER A 308 -10.35 -14.58 3.88
C SER A 308 -11.64 -15.31 4.19
N ARG A 309 -11.76 -15.93 5.38
CA ARG A 309 -12.99 -16.56 5.87
C ARG A 309 -13.81 -15.52 6.62
N TRP A 310 -14.91 -15.10 6.01
CA TRP A 310 -15.87 -14.20 6.63
C TRP A 310 -16.34 -14.75 7.97
N ALA A 311 -16.01 -14.08 9.06
CA ALA A 311 -16.86 -14.04 10.23
C ALA A 311 -16.96 -12.57 10.67
N PRO A 312 -18.16 -12.01 10.82
CA PRO A 312 -18.35 -10.71 11.41
C PRO A 312 -17.93 -10.79 12.88
N LEU A 313 -16.63 -10.63 13.15
CA LEU A 313 -16.09 -10.42 14.51
C LEU A 313 -16.66 -9.14 15.15
N GLU A 314 -17.42 -8.35 14.39
CA GLU A 314 -18.08 -7.13 14.82
C GLU A 314 -19.59 -7.34 15.13
N HIS A 315 -20.12 -8.57 15.09
CA HIS A 315 -21.49 -8.90 15.53
C HIS A 315 -21.57 -9.80 16.79
N ALA A 316 -20.45 -10.19 17.39
CA ALA A 316 -20.49 -10.86 18.68
C ALA A 316 -20.98 -9.88 19.76
N ASN A 317 -22.06 -10.24 20.48
CA ASN A 317 -22.40 -9.55 21.71
C ASN A 317 -21.24 -9.74 22.70
N PRO A 318 -20.98 -8.81 23.63
CA PRO A 318 -19.97 -8.98 24.66
C PRO A 318 -20.11 -10.29 25.46
N SER A 319 -21.33 -10.85 25.54
CA SER A 319 -21.66 -12.15 26.14
C SER A 319 -21.28 -13.37 25.29
N ASP A 320 -21.06 -13.21 23.98
CA ASP A 320 -20.61 -14.27 23.08
C ASP A 320 -19.08 -14.41 23.08
N ILE A 321 -18.39 -13.48 23.75
CA ILE A 321 -16.95 -13.51 24.01
C ILE A 321 -16.74 -14.18 25.39
N ILE A 322 -17.33 -15.36 25.57
CA ILE A 322 -16.98 -16.24 26.67
C ILE A 322 -16.13 -17.37 26.08
N TYR A 323 -14.95 -17.52 26.66
CA TYR A 323 -13.93 -18.51 26.38
C TYR A 323 -14.50 -19.92 26.15
N GLU A 324 -14.48 -20.39 24.90
CA GLU A 324 -14.42 -21.81 24.55
C GLU A 324 -13.52 -21.95 23.29
N PRO A 325 -12.78 -23.06 23.12
CA PRO A 325 -11.75 -23.18 22.11
C PRO A 325 -12.37 -23.09 20.71
N TRP A 326 -11.78 -22.21 19.89
CA TRP A 326 -12.09 -21.92 18.48
C TRP A 326 -12.23 -23.14 17.53
N LEU A 327 -12.04 -24.36 18.03
CA LEU A 327 -12.21 -25.65 17.35
C LEU A 327 -13.63 -26.24 17.47
N SER A 328 -14.45 -25.87 18.46
CA SER A 328 -15.79 -26.48 18.64
C SER A 328 -16.89 -25.86 17.76
N MET A 329 -16.73 -24.60 17.32
CA MET A 329 -17.63 -23.96 16.35
C MET A 329 -17.49 -24.50 14.91
N ALA A 330 -16.55 -25.42 14.67
CA ALA A 330 -16.37 -26.09 13.38
C ALA A 330 -17.41 -27.21 13.09
N LYS A 331 -18.43 -27.39 13.94
CA LYS A 331 -19.46 -28.45 13.81
C LYS A 331 -20.91 -27.92 13.79
N GLY A 332 -21.15 -26.70 13.32
CA GLY A 332 -22.51 -26.27 12.93
C GLY A 332 -22.92 -26.93 11.60
N PRO A 333 -24.23 -27.12 11.35
CA PRO A 333 -24.68 -27.82 10.15
C PRO A 333 -24.13 -27.11 8.92
N LEU A 334 -23.41 -27.87 8.09
CA LEU A 334 -23.05 -27.46 6.75
C LEU A 334 -24.36 -27.12 6.03
N VAL A 335 -24.64 -25.82 5.90
CA VAL A 335 -25.61 -25.38 4.90
C VAL A 335 -24.98 -25.77 3.58
N ASP A 336 -25.61 -26.75 2.94
CA ASP A 336 -25.20 -27.24 1.65
C ASP A 336 -25.35 -26.13 0.61
N HIS A 337 -24.26 -25.40 0.38
CA HIS A 337 -24.14 -24.43 -0.69
C HIS A 337 -23.74 -25.09 -2.03
N SER A 338 -23.86 -26.42 -2.18
CA SER A 338 -23.53 -27.13 -3.42
C SER A 338 -24.38 -26.74 -4.65
N LYS A 339 -25.31 -25.79 -4.51
CA LYS A 339 -26.10 -25.21 -5.62
C LYS A 339 -26.06 -23.69 -5.77
N ALA A 340 -25.13 -22.98 -5.11
CA ALA A 340 -24.94 -21.56 -5.34
C ALA A 340 -23.49 -21.27 -5.72
N PHE A 341 -23.26 -21.23 -7.04
CA PHE A 341 -22.07 -20.73 -7.74
C PHE A 341 -20.75 -21.40 -7.35
N ALA A 342 -20.28 -22.30 -8.22
CA ALA A 342 -18.93 -22.83 -8.18
C ALA A 342 -17.92 -21.68 -8.13
N ASP A 343 -17.27 -21.51 -6.97
CA ASP A 343 -16.09 -20.66 -6.79
C ASP A 343 -14.97 -21.22 -7.69
N THR A 344 -14.85 -20.71 -8.90
CA THR A 344 -13.72 -21.01 -9.79
C THR A 344 -12.52 -20.18 -9.36
N GLU A 345 -11.48 -20.86 -8.88
CA GLU A 345 -10.16 -20.29 -8.58
C GLU A 345 -9.64 -19.45 -9.77
N TYR A 346 -9.58 -18.13 -9.56
CA TYR A 346 -9.21 -17.14 -10.56
C TYR A 346 -7.73 -17.23 -10.99
N GLN A 347 -7.49 -17.51 -12.28
CA GLN A 347 -6.15 -17.43 -12.88
C GLN A 347 -5.83 -15.98 -13.26
N ASN A 348 -5.07 -15.28 -12.40
CA ASN A 348 -4.69 -13.88 -12.61
C ASN A 348 -3.20 -13.74 -12.96
N VAL A 349 -2.89 -13.00 -14.02
CA VAL A 349 -1.55 -12.46 -14.29
C VAL A 349 -1.54 -11.03 -13.78
N GLY A 350 -0.91 -10.75 -12.63
CA GLY A 350 -0.85 -9.40 -12.06
C GLY A 350 0.35 -8.60 -12.57
N PHE A 351 0.16 -7.30 -12.85
CA PHE A 351 1.26 -6.34 -12.95
C PHE A 351 1.20 -5.47 -11.68
N THR A 352 2.14 -5.67 -10.76
CA THR A 352 2.21 -4.85 -9.55
C THR A 352 3.31 -3.82 -9.70
N ALA A 353 2.95 -2.54 -9.80
CA ALA A 353 3.91 -1.44 -9.74
C ALA A 353 3.83 -0.77 -8.36
N LEU A 354 4.95 -0.76 -7.64
CA LEU A 354 5.00 -0.23 -6.28
C LEU A 354 5.51 1.22 -6.33
N ASP A 355 4.62 2.21 -6.12
CA ASP A 355 5.02 3.63 -5.97
C ASP A 355 5.57 3.88 -4.57
N MET A 356 6.89 3.78 -4.45
CA MET A 356 7.55 3.95 -3.16
C MET A 356 7.86 5.42 -2.90
N SER A 357 7.48 5.97 -1.74
CA SER A 357 7.90 7.33 -1.37
C SER A 357 9.42 7.45 -1.36
N GLY A 358 9.94 8.50 -1.99
CA GLY A 358 11.38 8.81 -2.00
C GLY A 358 11.86 9.70 -0.84
N GLN A 359 11.03 9.96 0.18
CA GLN A 359 11.44 10.68 1.41
C GLN A 359 12.35 9.75 2.18
N GLY A 360 13.48 10.27 2.68
CA GLY A 360 14.51 9.46 3.34
C GLY A 360 13.94 8.48 4.37
N ARG A 361 12.93 8.90 5.13
CA ARG A 361 12.22 8.08 6.13
C ARG A 361 11.49 6.84 5.57
N TYR A 362 11.33 6.68 4.26
CA TYR A 362 10.56 5.58 3.64
C TYR A 362 11.37 4.80 2.59
N ARG A 363 12.66 5.10 2.39
CA ARG A 363 13.51 4.41 1.39
C ARG A 363 13.88 3.00 1.82
N ASP A 364 14.07 2.78 3.13
CA ASP A 364 14.23 1.45 3.73
C ASP A 364 13.05 0.50 3.42
N LEU A 365 11.93 1.00 2.89
CA LEU A 365 10.81 0.15 2.49
C LEU A 365 11.04 -0.55 1.15
N TRP A 366 12.03 -0.13 0.34
CA TRP A 366 12.31 -0.73 -0.97
C TRP A 366 12.78 -2.18 -0.83
N GLU A 367 13.58 -2.46 0.20
CA GLU A 367 14.25 -3.75 0.40
C GLU A 367 13.30 -4.93 0.57
N PHE A 368 12.14 -4.69 1.19
CA PHE A 368 11.09 -5.69 1.39
C PHE A 368 10.46 -6.21 0.09
N TYR A 369 10.66 -5.51 -1.02
CA TYR A 369 10.11 -5.87 -2.33
C TYR A 369 11.14 -6.42 -3.31
N TYR A 370 12.43 -6.38 -2.96
CA TYR A 370 13.49 -6.87 -3.82
C TYR A 370 13.31 -8.36 -4.10
N LYS A 371 13.07 -9.18 -3.07
CA LYS A 371 12.97 -10.65 -3.19
C LYS A 371 12.01 -11.13 -4.28
N ASP A 372 10.86 -10.48 -4.39
CA ASP A 372 9.77 -10.94 -5.24
C ASP A 372 9.66 -10.20 -6.58
N CYS A 373 10.42 -9.13 -6.81
CA CYS A 373 10.33 -8.36 -8.05
C CYS A 373 11.05 -9.07 -9.21
N GLN A 374 10.56 -8.90 -10.44
CA GLN A 374 11.17 -9.42 -11.67
C GLN A 374 11.94 -8.32 -12.44
N GLY A 375 11.85 -7.07 -11.98
CA GLY A 375 12.60 -5.94 -12.52
C GLY A 375 12.37 -4.66 -11.73
N ILE A 376 13.23 -3.67 -11.96
CA ILE A 376 13.23 -2.38 -11.26
C ILE A 376 13.20 -1.23 -12.26
N ILE A 377 12.31 -0.25 -12.04
CA ILE A 377 12.32 1.04 -12.73
C ILE A 377 12.81 2.10 -11.74
N PHE A 378 13.94 2.74 -12.04
CA PHE A 378 14.56 3.75 -11.20
C PHE A 378 14.37 5.13 -11.83
N VAL A 379 13.52 5.96 -11.22
CA VAL A 379 13.18 7.29 -11.73
C VAL A 379 14.06 8.37 -11.07
N VAL A 380 14.86 9.04 -11.90
CA VAL A 380 15.83 10.07 -11.51
C VAL A 380 15.32 11.44 -11.98
N ASP A 381 15.40 12.45 -11.11
CA ASP A 381 15.10 13.84 -11.50
C ASP A 381 16.33 14.44 -12.21
N SER A 382 16.24 14.61 -13.52
CA SER A 382 17.33 15.15 -14.34
C SER A 382 17.67 16.59 -14.01
N SER A 383 16.74 17.36 -13.46
CA SER A 383 16.96 18.76 -13.07
C SER A 383 17.69 18.91 -11.72
N ASP A 384 17.73 17.84 -10.91
CA ASP A 384 18.24 17.92 -9.53
C ASP A 384 19.69 17.42 -9.40
N ARG A 385 20.63 18.30 -9.76
CA ARG A 385 22.07 18.01 -9.71
C ARG A 385 22.57 17.78 -8.27
N LEU A 386 22.04 18.52 -7.30
CA LEU A 386 22.47 18.46 -5.91
C LEU A 386 22.15 17.10 -5.28
N ARG A 387 20.98 16.53 -5.61
CA ARG A 387 20.57 15.22 -5.08
C ARG A 387 21.09 14.03 -5.88
N LEU A 388 21.83 14.24 -6.98
CA LEU A 388 22.40 13.12 -7.76
C LEU A 388 23.35 12.24 -6.94
N ALA A 389 24.12 12.84 -6.01
CA ALA A 389 24.96 12.08 -5.08
C ALA A 389 24.12 11.18 -4.15
N VAL A 390 22.94 11.66 -3.73
CA VAL A 390 21.99 10.87 -2.94
C VAL A 390 21.38 9.76 -3.78
N VAL A 391 21.03 10.02 -5.05
CA VAL A 391 20.55 8.99 -5.98
C VAL A 391 21.58 7.86 -6.11
N ARG A 392 22.85 8.22 -6.30
CA ARG A 392 23.95 7.25 -6.41
C ARG A 392 24.07 6.41 -5.15
N HIS A 393 24.06 7.03 -3.98
CA HIS A 393 24.15 6.30 -2.72
C HIS A 393 23.00 5.30 -2.53
N GLU A 394 21.76 5.69 -2.86
CA GLU A 394 20.59 4.79 -2.78
C GLU A 394 20.65 3.67 -3.82
N LEU A 395 21.19 3.94 -5.01
CA LEU A 395 21.44 2.92 -6.02
C LEU A 395 22.49 1.92 -5.55
N ASP A 396 23.58 2.38 -4.94
CA ASP A 396 24.62 1.52 -4.39
C ASP A 396 24.04 0.60 -3.29
N LEU A 397 23.22 1.15 -2.38
CA LEU A 397 22.52 0.36 -1.36
C LEU A 397 21.58 -0.68 -1.97
N LEU A 398 20.81 -0.30 -3.01
CA LEU A 398 19.92 -1.21 -3.72
C LEU A 398 20.70 -2.35 -4.39
N LEU A 399 21.80 -2.04 -5.08
CA LEU A 399 22.61 -3.03 -5.81
C LEU A 399 23.34 -3.99 -4.87
N GLN A 400 23.79 -3.51 -3.71
CA GLN A 400 24.50 -4.32 -2.71
C GLN A 400 23.56 -5.22 -1.88
N HIS A 401 22.25 -4.97 -1.89
CA HIS A 401 21.31 -5.73 -1.09
C HIS A 401 21.31 -7.23 -1.46
N PRO A 402 21.30 -8.18 -0.49
CA PRO A 402 21.37 -9.62 -0.76
C PRO A 402 20.30 -10.16 -1.73
N ASP A 403 19.08 -9.62 -1.65
CA ASP A 403 17.97 -9.99 -2.55
C ASP A 403 18.06 -9.39 -3.96
N VAL A 404 19.12 -8.60 -4.26
CA VAL A 404 19.36 -7.95 -5.56
C VAL A 404 20.72 -8.35 -6.14
N SER A 405 21.80 -8.29 -5.36
CA SER A 405 23.19 -8.46 -5.82
C SER A 405 23.43 -9.78 -6.56
N GLY A 406 22.78 -10.88 -6.16
CA GLY A 406 22.91 -12.19 -6.81
C GLY A 406 21.96 -12.46 -7.99
N ARG A 407 21.09 -11.52 -8.37
CA ARG A 407 20.04 -11.76 -9.38
C ARG A 407 20.26 -10.92 -10.63
N ALA A 408 20.06 -11.52 -11.80
CA ALA A 408 20.08 -10.84 -13.10
C ALA A 408 18.78 -10.04 -13.31
N LEU A 409 18.46 -9.13 -12.38
CA LEU A 409 17.27 -8.30 -12.42
C LEU A 409 17.46 -7.12 -13.40
N PRO A 410 16.63 -6.95 -14.42
CA PRO A 410 16.70 -5.79 -15.29
C PRO A 410 16.40 -4.51 -14.53
N ILE A 411 17.18 -3.47 -14.81
CA ILE A 411 16.99 -2.13 -14.23
C ILE A 411 16.81 -1.10 -15.35
N LEU A 412 15.63 -0.50 -15.43
CA LEU A 412 15.37 0.64 -16.32
C LEU A 412 15.55 1.94 -15.54
N PHE A 413 16.45 2.80 -15.99
CA PHE A 413 16.63 4.14 -15.47
C PHE A 413 15.84 5.15 -16.32
N LEU A 414 15.00 5.95 -15.68
CA LEU A 414 14.30 7.05 -16.31
C LEU A 414 14.92 8.37 -15.84
N ALA A 415 15.67 9.01 -16.73
CA ALA A 415 16.20 10.36 -16.56
C ALA A 415 15.05 11.36 -16.82
N ASN A 416 14.16 11.47 -15.83
CA ASN A 416 12.89 12.18 -15.93
C ASN A 416 13.02 13.70 -15.76
N LYS A 417 12.03 14.44 -16.25
CA LYS A 417 12.02 15.91 -16.32
C LYS A 417 13.06 16.49 -17.28
N MET A 418 13.26 15.81 -18.41
CA MET A 418 14.19 16.26 -19.44
C MET A 418 13.82 17.62 -20.06
N ASP A 419 12.57 18.05 -19.89
CA ASP A 419 12.02 19.33 -20.32
C ASP A 419 12.52 20.53 -19.50
N GLN A 420 13.09 20.29 -18.32
CA GLN A 420 13.55 21.37 -17.46
C GLN A 420 14.86 21.97 -17.98
N ARG A 421 14.98 23.30 -17.93
CA ARG A 421 16.11 24.06 -18.52
C ARG A 421 17.49 23.57 -18.07
N ASP A 422 17.61 23.13 -16.82
CA ASP A 422 18.87 22.68 -16.21
C ASP A 422 19.06 21.15 -16.21
N ALA A 423 18.18 20.42 -16.89
CA ALA A 423 18.18 18.96 -16.93
C ALA A 423 19.52 18.40 -17.45
N LEU A 424 20.05 17.44 -16.71
CA LEU A 424 21.18 16.62 -17.15
C LEU A 424 20.70 15.64 -18.23
N SER A 425 21.54 15.44 -19.24
CA SER A 425 21.31 14.38 -20.23
C SER A 425 21.41 13.00 -19.58
N SER A 426 20.74 12.00 -20.17
CA SER A 426 20.84 10.60 -19.74
C SER A 426 22.30 10.11 -19.64
N VAL A 427 23.16 10.56 -20.56
CA VAL A 427 24.61 10.28 -20.55
C VAL A 427 25.30 10.84 -19.30
N LYS A 428 25.01 12.09 -18.93
CA LYS A 428 25.58 12.72 -17.73
C LYS A 428 25.08 12.07 -16.45
N ILE A 429 23.82 11.66 -16.42
CA ILE A 429 23.24 10.93 -15.27
C ILE A 429 23.87 9.54 -15.16
N ALA A 430 24.00 8.81 -16.26
CA ALA A 430 24.63 7.49 -16.27
C ALA A 430 26.07 7.55 -15.73
N ALA A 431 26.86 8.54 -16.18
CA ALA A 431 28.20 8.78 -15.68
C ALA A 431 28.20 9.18 -14.19
N GLY A 432 27.28 10.05 -13.77
CA GLY A 432 27.17 10.49 -12.37
C GLY A 432 26.80 9.38 -11.39
N LEU A 433 25.95 8.44 -11.83
CA LEU A 433 25.55 7.27 -11.06
C LEU A 433 26.54 6.11 -11.16
N GLY A 434 27.46 6.13 -12.14
CA GLY A 434 28.41 5.04 -12.36
C GLY A 434 27.75 3.77 -12.89
N LEU A 435 26.76 3.90 -13.77
CA LEU A 435 26.00 2.76 -14.30
C LEU A 435 26.87 1.77 -15.11
N ASP A 436 28.00 2.25 -15.65
CA ASP A 436 29.03 1.45 -16.30
C ASP A 436 29.62 0.35 -15.40
N ARG A 437 29.49 0.51 -14.08
CA ARG A 437 29.96 -0.47 -13.07
C ARG A 437 28.98 -1.63 -12.87
N ILE A 438 27.75 -1.51 -13.35
CA ILE A 438 26.74 -2.57 -13.27
C ILE A 438 26.99 -3.55 -14.43
N LEU A 439 27.71 -4.64 -14.13
CA LEU A 439 28.12 -5.64 -15.13
C LEU A 439 27.35 -6.96 -15.02
N ASP A 440 26.69 -7.17 -13.89
CA ASP A 440 26.03 -8.42 -13.51
C ASP A 440 24.54 -8.46 -13.84
N LYS A 441 23.97 -7.35 -14.33
CA LYS A 441 22.54 -7.20 -14.65
C LYS A 441 22.34 -6.36 -15.90
N PRO A 442 21.31 -6.64 -16.72
CA PRO A 442 20.96 -5.78 -17.84
C PRO A 442 20.38 -4.46 -17.32
N TRP A 443 20.83 -3.34 -17.87
CA TRP A 443 20.28 -2.02 -17.56
C TRP A 443 20.19 -1.14 -18.81
N HIS A 444 19.27 -0.17 -18.78
CA HIS A 444 19.11 0.83 -19.83
C HIS A 444 18.68 2.16 -19.22
N ILE A 445 19.03 3.28 -19.87
CA ILE A 445 18.67 4.62 -19.42
C ILE A 445 18.04 5.43 -20.55
N CYS A 446 16.88 6.02 -20.30
CA CYS A 446 16.18 6.88 -21.24
C CYS A 446 15.96 8.26 -20.63
N ALA A 447 16.19 9.31 -21.42
CA ALA A 447 15.64 10.63 -21.11
C ALA A 447 14.11 10.54 -21.17
N SER A 448 13.41 11.15 -20.22
CA SER A 448 11.95 11.09 -20.19
C SER A 448 11.31 12.38 -19.69
N ASN A 449 10.09 12.61 -20.15
CA ASN A 449 9.17 13.59 -19.62
C ASN A 449 7.89 12.88 -19.18
N ALA A 450 7.74 12.71 -17.88
CA ALA A 450 6.58 12.02 -17.31
C ALA A 450 5.26 12.79 -17.41
N ILE A 451 5.26 14.07 -17.84
CA ILE A 451 4.03 14.84 -18.07
C ILE A 451 3.51 14.57 -19.49
N THR A 452 4.40 14.57 -20.47
CA THR A 452 4.04 14.35 -21.88
C THR A 452 4.06 12.87 -22.28
N GLY A 453 4.76 12.03 -21.51
CA GLY A 453 5.04 10.63 -21.80
C GLY A 453 6.22 10.41 -22.75
N GLU A 454 6.86 11.49 -23.21
CA GLU A 454 7.99 11.41 -24.14
C GLU A 454 9.16 10.65 -23.51
N GLY A 455 9.77 9.74 -24.28
CA GLY A 455 10.90 8.91 -23.85
C GLY A 455 10.55 7.74 -22.92
N LEU A 456 9.31 7.65 -22.40
CA LEU A 456 8.88 6.50 -21.60
C LEU A 456 8.70 5.24 -22.45
N GLU A 457 8.27 5.38 -23.70
CA GLU A 457 7.94 4.25 -24.57
C GLU A 457 9.12 3.36 -24.92
N GLU A 458 10.24 3.98 -25.28
CA GLU A 458 11.48 3.28 -25.60
C GLU A 458 11.97 2.46 -24.40
N GLY A 459 12.06 3.10 -23.23
CA GLY A 459 12.57 2.45 -22.02
C GLY A 459 11.69 1.28 -21.56
N VAL A 460 10.38 1.45 -21.63
CA VAL A 460 9.42 0.44 -21.20
C VAL A 460 9.40 -0.75 -22.15
N THR A 461 9.54 -0.49 -23.46
CA THR A 461 9.67 -1.56 -24.46
C THR A 461 10.90 -2.41 -24.20
N TRP A 462 12.06 -1.77 -23.97
CA TRP A 462 13.29 -2.47 -23.60
C TRP A 462 13.12 -3.29 -22.32
N PHE A 463 12.55 -2.67 -21.28
CA PHE A 463 12.41 -3.29 -19.97
C PHE A 463 11.52 -4.54 -20.00
N THR A 464 10.42 -4.46 -20.75
CA THR A 464 9.49 -5.57 -21.02
C THR A 464 10.22 -6.77 -21.63
N GLN A 465 11.03 -6.51 -22.66
CA GLN A 465 11.81 -7.54 -23.35
C GLN A 465 12.79 -8.24 -22.41
N GLN A 466 13.44 -7.49 -21.51
CA GLN A 466 14.37 -8.06 -20.54
C GLN A 466 13.67 -8.89 -19.46
N VAL A 467 12.56 -8.39 -18.89
CA VAL A 467 11.80 -9.08 -17.84
C VAL A 467 11.30 -10.45 -18.33
N ARG A 468 10.93 -10.57 -19.62
CA ARG A 468 10.55 -11.86 -20.23
C ARG A 468 11.67 -12.88 -20.25
N GLN A 469 12.90 -12.43 -20.53
CA GLN A 469 14.06 -13.32 -20.64
C GLN A 469 14.44 -13.91 -19.26
N VAL A 470 14.16 -13.18 -18.18
CA VAL A 470 14.38 -13.65 -16.80
C VAL A 470 13.37 -14.72 -16.36
N GLY A 471 12.19 -14.78 -16.98
CA GLY A 471 11.12 -15.72 -16.63
C GLY A 471 11.18 -17.10 -17.31
N GLN A 472 12.10 -17.33 -18.26
CA GLN A 472 12.23 -18.62 -18.97
C GLN A 472 13.37 -19.48 -18.38
N PRO A 473 13.09 -20.72 -17.93
CA PRO A 473 14.15 -21.61 -17.44
C PRO A 473 15.07 -22.01 -18.60
N GLY A 474 16.36 -21.64 -18.51
CA GLY A 474 17.42 -22.12 -19.39
C GLY A 474 18.07 -21.07 -20.31
N ASN A 475 17.57 -19.84 -20.39
CA ASN A 475 18.18 -18.81 -21.23
C ASN A 475 19.11 -17.90 -20.40
N ARG A 476 20.41 -17.91 -20.69
CA ARG A 476 21.32 -16.87 -20.20
C ARG A 476 20.97 -15.56 -20.93
N PRO A 477 20.78 -14.42 -20.23
CA PRO A 477 20.50 -13.16 -20.89
C PRO A 477 21.66 -12.79 -21.83
N ASN A 478 21.33 -12.34 -23.05
CA ASN A 478 22.30 -11.89 -24.02
C ASN A 478 23.03 -10.67 -23.45
N ARG A 479 24.36 -10.75 -23.34
CA ARG A 479 25.22 -9.63 -22.91
C ARG A 479 25.26 -8.56 -24.00
N ALA A 480 24.26 -7.68 -24.07
CA ALA A 480 24.32 -6.49 -24.91
C ALA A 480 24.66 -5.27 -24.03
N GLY A 481 25.84 -4.69 -24.27
CA GLY A 481 26.24 -3.38 -23.74
C GLY A 481 25.48 -2.21 -24.40
N PRO A 482 25.67 -0.97 -23.93
CA PRO A 482 24.67 0.09 -24.00
C PRO A 482 24.55 0.75 -25.38
N LEU A 483 23.31 0.96 -25.83
CA LEU A 483 22.94 1.97 -26.82
C LEU A 483 22.45 3.21 -26.07
N ALA A 484 23.26 4.27 -26.04
CA ALA A 484 22.79 5.60 -25.67
C ALA A 484 22.31 6.29 -26.96
N THR A 485 21.00 6.36 -27.17
CA THR A 485 20.40 7.05 -28.31
C THR A 485 20.36 8.55 -28.05
N GLY A 486 21.43 9.25 -28.42
CA GLY A 486 21.43 10.70 -28.53
C GLY A 486 20.78 11.13 -29.85
N LYS A 487 19.55 11.66 -29.81
CA LYS A 487 19.08 12.51 -30.90
C LYS A 487 19.80 13.86 -30.80
N ASN A 488 20.86 14.01 -31.59
CA ASN A 488 21.37 15.32 -31.97
C ASN A 488 20.30 15.98 -32.85
N ASN A 489 19.65 17.02 -32.33
CA ASN A 489 19.06 18.04 -33.19
C ASN A 489 19.92 19.30 -33.06
N ASN A 490 20.48 19.71 -34.20
CA ASN A 490 21.03 21.05 -34.45
C ASN A 490 20.01 22.14 -34.14
#